data_AF-A0A1V6D9Y0-F1
#
_entry.id   AF-A0A1V6D9Y0-F1
#
_cell.length_a   1.000
_cell.length_b   1.000
_cell.length_c   1.000
_cell.angle_alpha   90.00
_cell.angle_beta   90.00
_cell.angle_gamma   90.00
#
_symmetry.space_group_name_H-M   'P 1'
#
loop_
_entity.id
_entity.type
_entity.pdbx_description
1 polymer ?
#
loop_
_entity_poly.entity_id
_entity_poly.type
_entity_poly.pdbx_seq_one_letter_code
_entity_poly.pdbx_strand_id
1 'polypeptide(L)'
;MKAKRLARVAFTCVVVALAVPAPGVIRVDLPLPQIYKLATEILVSRVGSVGARAGVVQLVETVTLEEMGRKVLRRRDRTLTLNFKGDASLPPGLSPGVPAVIFVAKRGGAVHVGDTWYQAQPTGKDWTLTGPFNAATASFPGTTPSLIRALMKIRAGQAPMVDAVMHHTWAEDFTLQTLDVKAVAMASADVDGDRKADLVLVLTDGSVRFYKGTGPCKPFLDATAGSGLAGAKANRVAFADVNADGRPDLLLNQLYLNTGLGFAPSRAGIDLKGLDVLDVALMDANNDRKPDAIVLASRGSLTVWLNPGGDAAWPQDASRTLWRGGDKVLAAHVGDWGDDNTPHVMVIRADGLTRYSMAGEAADYARLTGSDQPTYRNKPRFFPMNDFLASVAWDRNGGDGNLDLLVVTRRGGPNNLELVGRGHGAFLFNTEGKLDVPGRNGKMRRASPAALAPADMYGDGSHEMLVLEEDGTLFQKDSPVYVVGSPIHRSKAN
;
A
#
# COMPACT_ATOMS: atom_id res chain seq x y z
N MET A 1 -70.16 -41.66 -18.49
CA MET A 1 -69.48 -41.37 -19.78
C MET A 1 -68.06 -40.90 -19.49
N LYS A 2 -67.12 -41.27 -20.37
CA LYS A 2 -65.68 -41.46 -20.13
C LYS A 2 -64.93 -40.26 -19.53
N ALA A 3 -64.18 -40.52 -18.46
CA ALA A 3 -63.13 -39.66 -17.93
C ALA A 3 -61.93 -39.64 -18.90
N LYS A 4 -61.50 -38.45 -19.34
CA LYS A 4 -60.20 -38.25 -19.98
C LYS A 4 -59.20 -37.77 -18.92
N ARG A 5 -58.25 -38.63 -18.58
CA ARG A 5 -57.04 -38.29 -17.83
C ARG A 5 -56.21 -37.31 -18.66
N LEU A 6 -56.04 -36.07 -18.19
CA LEU A 6 -54.91 -35.26 -18.61
C LEU A 6 -53.69 -35.69 -17.79
N ALA A 7 -52.71 -36.27 -18.46
CA ALA A 7 -51.39 -36.56 -17.90
C ALA A 7 -50.70 -35.22 -17.57
N ARG A 8 -50.41 -34.98 -16.29
CA ARG A 8 -49.44 -33.96 -15.87
C ARG A 8 -48.05 -34.48 -16.23
N VAL A 9 -47.45 -33.93 -17.28
CA VAL A 9 -46.02 -34.07 -17.55
C VAL A 9 -45.29 -33.22 -16.51
N ALA A 10 -44.67 -33.85 -15.53
CA ALA A 10 -43.77 -33.17 -14.61
C ALA A 10 -42.47 -32.86 -15.37
N PHE A 11 -42.23 -31.58 -15.64
CA PHE A 11 -40.90 -31.10 -16.03
C PHE A 11 -40.02 -31.13 -14.78
N THR A 12 -39.20 -32.16 -14.64
CA THR A 12 -38.11 -32.16 -13.67
C THR A 12 -37.04 -31.20 -14.20
N CYS A 13 -37.07 -29.94 -13.73
CA CYS A 13 -35.92 -29.05 -13.87
C CYS A 13 -34.77 -29.63 -13.05
N VAL A 14 -33.87 -30.34 -13.72
CA VAL A 14 -32.55 -30.65 -13.15
C VAL A 14 -31.77 -29.34 -13.15
N VAL A 15 -31.80 -28.63 -12.02
CA VAL A 15 -30.82 -27.58 -11.74
C VAL A 15 -29.50 -28.30 -11.54
N VAL A 16 -28.70 -28.40 -12.59
CA VAL A 16 -27.26 -28.69 -12.46
C VAL A 16 -26.68 -27.44 -11.80
N ALA A 17 -26.65 -27.44 -10.46
CA ALA A 17 -25.80 -26.54 -9.72
C ALA A 17 -24.36 -26.94 -10.07
N LEU A 18 -23.80 -26.31 -11.11
CA LEU A 18 -22.36 -26.26 -11.28
C LEU A 18 -21.84 -25.65 -9.99
N ALA A 19 -21.23 -26.48 -9.15
CA ALA A 19 -20.45 -26.01 -8.02
C ALA A 19 -19.28 -25.21 -8.63
N VAL A 20 -19.48 -23.91 -8.78
CA VAL A 20 -18.39 -22.98 -9.06
C VAL A 20 -17.46 -23.14 -7.86
N PRO A 21 -16.19 -23.54 -8.04
CA PRO A 21 -15.26 -23.58 -6.93
C PRO A 21 -15.25 -22.20 -6.28
N ALA A 22 -15.52 -22.13 -4.98
CA ALA A 22 -15.45 -20.88 -4.26
C ALA A 22 -14.02 -20.32 -4.45
N PRO A 23 -13.86 -19.10 -4.97
CA PRO A 23 -12.53 -18.52 -5.13
C PRO A 23 -11.85 -18.47 -3.77
N GLY A 24 -10.56 -18.79 -3.72
CA GLY A 24 -9.78 -18.64 -2.49
C GLY A 24 -9.87 -17.21 -1.98
N VAL A 25 -9.92 -17.02 -0.66
CA VAL A 25 -9.92 -15.69 -0.04
C VAL A 25 -8.75 -15.61 0.93
N ILE A 26 -7.97 -14.54 0.81
CA ILE A 26 -6.94 -14.18 1.78
C ILE A 26 -7.61 -13.27 2.78
N ARG A 27 -7.57 -13.62 4.07
CA ARG A 27 -8.28 -12.87 5.10
C ARG A 27 -7.54 -12.88 6.42
N VAL A 28 -7.88 -11.92 7.25
CA VAL A 28 -7.58 -11.95 8.68
C VAL A 28 -8.72 -12.67 9.41
N ASP A 29 -8.38 -13.73 10.14
CA ASP A 29 -9.38 -14.52 10.86
C ASP A 29 -9.97 -13.81 12.09
N LEU A 30 -9.20 -12.91 12.72
CA LEU A 30 -9.63 -12.06 13.83
C LEU A 30 -9.36 -10.59 13.49
N PRO A 31 -10.22 -9.91 12.71
CA PRO A 31 -9.98 -8.54 12.30
C PRO A 31 -10.14 -7.53 13.45
N LEU A 32 -9.52 -6.36 13.33
CA LEU A 32 -9.48 -5.35 14.40
C LEU A 32 -10.89 -4.89 14.84
N PRO A 33 -11.87 -4.69 13.93
CA PRO A 33 -13.26 -4.43 14.31
C PRO A 33 -13.88 -5.51 15.21
N GLN A 34 -13.45 -6.76 15.11
CA GLN A 34 -13.92 -7.83 15.99
C GLN A 34 -13.27 -7.74 17.37
N ILE A 35 -11.96 -7.46 17.44
CA ILE A 35 -11.26 -7.19 18.72
C ILE A 35 -11.92 -6.00 19.44
N TYR A 36 -12.23 -4.93 18.70
CA TYR A 36 -12.97 -3.77 19.21
C TYR A 36 -14.33 -4.16 19.81
N LYS A 37 -15.13 -4.96 19.10
CA LYS A 37 -16.47 -5.40 19.56
C LYS A 37 -16.42 -6.31 20.79
N LEU A 38 -15.34 -7.07 20.96
CA LEU A 38 -15.16 -7.97 22.10
C LEU A 38 -14.75 -7.22 23.37
N ALA A 39 -14.16 -6.03 23.22
CA ALA A 39 -13.79 -5.19 24.35
C ALA A 39 -15.03 -4.59 25.02
N THR A 40 -15.15 -4.75 26.33
CA THR A 40 -16.16 -4.06 27.14
C THR A 40 -15.80 -2.60 27.37
N GLU A 41 -14.51 -2.29 27.36
CA GLU A 41 -13.96 -0.94 27.46
C GLU A 41 -12.60 -0.90 26.75
N ILE A 42 -12.27 0.23 26.13
CA ILE A 42 -10.95 0.46 25.54
C ILE A 42 -10.36 1.68 26.21
N LEU A 43 -9.17 1.52 26.79
CA LEU A 43 -8.43 2.57 27.46
C LEU A 43 -7.25 3.00 26.57
N VAL A 44 -7.04 4.31 26.48
CA VAL A 44 -5.87 4.92 25.84
C VAL A 44 -5.07 5.64 26.90
N SER A 45 -3.76 5.40 26.93
CA SER A 45 -2.84 5.94 27.93
C SER A 45 -1.50 6.29 27.31
N ARG A 46 -0.57 6.80 28.12
CA ARG A 46 0.84 6.96 27.76
C ARG A 46 1.72 6.40 28.86
N VAL A 47 2.92 5.97 28.49
CA VAL A 47 3.99 5.61 29.41
C VAL A 47 4.41 6.87 30.16
N GLY A 48 4.29 6.87 31.48
CA GLY A 48 4.80 7.94 32.35
C GLY A 48 6.21 7.64 32.83
N SER A 49 6.46 6.39 33.23
CA SER A 49 7.78 5.93 33.63
C SER A 49 7.97 4.45 33.32
N VAL A 50 9.22 4.05 33.09
CA VAL A 50 9.64 2.65 33.00
C VAL A 50 10.43 2.36 34.28
N GLY A 51 9.92 1.44 35.09
CA GLY A 51 10.47 1.16 36.42
C GLY A 51 11.86 0.53 36.35
N ALA A 52 12.68 0.79 37.38
CA ALA A 52 14.02 0.21 37.51
C ALA A 52 14.02 -1.31 37.76
N ARG A 53 12.88 -1.88 38.18
CA ARG A 53 12.68 -3.34 38.25
C ARG A 53 12.27 -3.86 36.87
N ALA A 54 12.90 -4.94 36.41
CA ALA A 54 12.60 -5.57 35.13
C ALA A 54 11.08 -5.81 34.99
N GLY A 55 10.47 -5.21 33.97
CA GLY A 55 9.10 -5.51 33.58
C GLY A 55 7.99 -4.69 34.25
N VAL A 56 8.25 -3.53 34.85
CA VAL A 56 7.17 -2.66 35.36
C VAL A 56 7.11 -1.35 34.59
N VAL A 57 5.95 -1.02 34.02
CA VAL A 57 5.71 0.23 33.28
C VAL A 57 4.52 0.96 33.90
N GLN A 58 4.73 2.22 34.29
CA GLN A 58 3.66 3.07 34.78
C GLN A 58 3.00 3.79 33.61
N LEU A 59 1.68 3.67 33.52
CA LEU A 59 0.84 4.42 32.61
C LEU A 59 0.21 5.61 33.32
N VAL A 60 0.11 6.72 32.59
CA VAL A 60 -0.48 7.98 33.03
C VAL A 60 -1.49 8.47 32.00
N GLU A 61 -2.29 9.46 32.40
CA GLU A 61 -3.29 10.11 31.56
C GLU A 61 -4.29 9.11 30.93
N THR A 62 -4.62 8.04 31.64
CA THR A 62 -5.52 7.02 31.10
C THR A 62 -6.94 7.56 30.94
N VAL A 63 -7.46 7.50 29.72
CA VAL A 63 -8.84 7.84 29.37
C VAL A 63 -9.50 6.68 28.64
N THR A 64 -10.83 6.63 28.65
CA THR A 64 -11.52 5.72 27.71
C THR A 64 -11.41 6.25 26.29
N LEU A 65 -11.49 5.37 25.29
CA LEU A 65 -11.53 5.78 23.88
C LEU A 65 -12.69 6.76 23.60
N GLU A 66 -13.80 6.66 24.33
CA GLU A 66 -14.93 7.59 24.26
C GLU A 66 -14.65 8.97 24.87
N GLU A 67 -13.80 9.03 25.90
CA GLU A 67 -13.36 10.28 26.52
C GLU A 67 -12.28 11.00 25.68
N MET A 68 -11.60 10.30 24.78
CA MET A 68 -10.48 10.84 24.01
C MET A 68 -10.90 12.00 23.09
N GLY A 69 -10.21 13.13 23.23
CA GLY A 69 -10.46 14.38 22.50
C GLY A 69 -11.50 15.31 23.15
N ARG A 70 -12.15 14.91 24.25
CA ARG A 70 -13.07 15.77 24.99
C ARG A 70 -12.30 16.71 25.92
N LYS A 71 -12.76 17.96 26.04
CA LYS A 71 -12.19 18.96 26.97
C LYS A 71 -12.42 18.48 28.40
N VAL A 72 -11.37 17.97 29.05
CA VAL A 72 -11.47 17.48 30.44
C VAL A 72 -11.34 18.66 31.39
N LEU A 73 -12.41 19.02 32.09
CA LEU A 73 -12.44 20.16 33.03
C LEU A 73 -11.62 19.94 34.31
N ARG A 74 -11.14 18.72 34.58
CA ARG A 74 -10.25 18.37 35.69
C ARG A 74 -9.23 17.32 35.22
N ARG A 75 -7.94 17.51 35.49
CA ARG A 75 -6.94 16.45 35.31
C ARG A 75 -7.31 15.27 36.23
N ARG A 76 -7.88 14.21 35.66
CA ARG A 76 -7.98 12.92 36.34
C ARG A 76 -6.69 12.19 36.01
N ASP A 77 -5.69 12.28 36.88
CA ASP A 77 -4.49 11.45 36.78
C ASP A 77 -4.88 10.01 37.11
N ARG A 78 -5.48 9.32 36.14
CA ARG A 78 -5.71 7.88 36.21
C ARG A 78 -4.40 7.22 35.87
N THR A 79 -3.82 6.59 36.89
CA THR A 79 -2.55 5.86 36.79
C THR A 79 -2.80 4.37 36.91
N LEU A 80 -2.16 3.62 36.03
CA LEU A 80 -2.21 2.16 35.96
C LEU A 80 -0.79 1.63 35.84
N THR A 81 -0.59 0.37 36.20
CA THR A 81 0.70 -0.31 36.06
C THR A 81 0.56 -1.49 35.12
N LEU A 82 1.50 -1.63 34.17
CA LEU A 82 1.70 -2.84 33.40
C LEU A 82 2.84 -3.64 34.03
N ASN A 83 2.57 -4.89 34.39
CA ASN A 83 3.53 -5.85 34.92
C ASN A 83 3.81 -6.93 33.88
N PHE A 84 5.00 -6.93 33.30
CA PHE A 84 5.46 -7.92 32.35
C PHE A 84 5.95 -9.17 33.11
N LYS A 85 5.30 -10.32 32.88
CA LYS A 85 5.61 -11.57 33.59
C LYS A 85 6.58 -12.44 32.77
N GLY A 86 7.60 -12.98 33.43
CA GLY A 86 8.49 -14.02 32.88
C GLY A 86 9.18 -13.59 31.58
N ASP A 87 8.84 -14.26 30.48
CA ASP A 87 9.43 -14.16 29.14
C ASP A 87 9.00 -12.91 28.35
N ALA A 88 8.08 -12.11 28.91
CA ALA A 88 7.69 -10.84 28.33
C ALA A 88 8.79 -9.78 28.58
N SER A 89 9.83 -9.77 27.75
CA SER A 89 10.80 -8.67 27.75
C SER A 89 10.09 -7.34 27.47
N LEU A 90 10.54 -6.27 28.11
CA LEU A 90 10.09 -4.93 27.77
C LEU A 90 10.36 -4.67 26.28
N PRO A 91 9.36 -4.23 25.49
CA PRO A 91 9.58 -3.94 24.08
C PRO A 91 10.62 -2.81 23.95
N PRO A 92 11.45 -2.85 22.89
CA PRO A 92 12.42 -1.80 22.63
C PRO A 92 11.71 -0.46 22.42
N GLY A 93 12.37 0.64 22.79
CA GLY A 93 11.83 1.99 22.58
C GLY A 93 10.75 2.43 23.57
N LEU A 94 10.47 1.67 24.63
CA LEU A 94 9.63 2.14 25.73
C LEU A 94 10.27 3.31 26.46
N SER A 95 9.70 4.50 26.31
CA SER A 95 10.10 5.72 27.01
C SER A 95 8.87 6.53 27.42
N PRO A 96 9.03 7.51 28.35
CA PRO A 96 7.95 8.44 28.65
C PRO A 96 7.35 9.07 27.39
N GLY A 97 6.01 9.16 27.35
CA GLY A 97 5.25 9.69 26.23
C GLY A 97 4.75 8.65 25.22
N VAL A 98 5.37 7.46 25.16
CA VAL A 98 4.93 6.37 24.27
C VAL A 98 3.47 6.00 24.57
N PRO A 99 2.57 5.96 23.58
CA PRO A 99 1.19 5.61 23.82
C PRO A 99 1.02 4.11 24.14
N ALA A 100 -0.08 3.80 24.83
CA ALA A 100 -0.52 2.45 25.13
C ALA A 100 -2.04 2.34 24.94
N VAL A 101 -2.51 1.18 24.49
CA VAL A 101 -3.94 0.86 24.38
C VAL A 101 -4.24 -0.41 25.15
N ILE A 102 -5.29 -0.41 25.96
CA ILE A 102 -5.75 -1.56 26.73
C ILE A 102 -7.17 -1.90 26.30
N PHE A 103 -7.37 -3.12 25.80
CA PHE A 103 -8.67 -3.70 25.48
C PHE A 103 -9.13 -4.54 26.67
N VAL A 104 -10.11 -4.04 27.42
CA VAL A 104 -10.68 -4.72 28.58
C VAL A 104 -11.75 -5.69 28.11
N ALA A 105 -11.68 -6.95 28.55
CA ALA A 105 -12.69 -7.97 28.27
C ALA A 105 -13.14 -8.68 29.56
N LYS A 106 -14.24 -9.43 29.49
CA LYS A 106 -14.83 -10.09 30.68
C LYS A 106 -13.90 -11.07 31.40
N ARG A 107 -12.93 -11.67 30.71
CA ARG A 107 -12.01 -12.72 31.24
C ARG A 107 -10.53 -12.42 30.96
N GLY A 108 -10.16 -11.14 30.94
CA GLY A 108 -8.81 -10.69 30.64
C GLY A 108 -8.81 -9.46 29.74
N GLY A 109 -7.83 -9.38 28.85
CA GLY A 109 -7.75 -8.31 27.87
C GLY A 109 -6.54 -8.45 26.96
N ALA A 110 -6.33 -7.43 26.15
CA ALA A 110 -5.14 -7.27 25.34
C ALA A 110 -4.54 -5.88 25.57
N VAL A 111 -3.23 -5.77 25.47
CA VAL A 111 -2.53 -4.49 25.56
C VAL A 111 -1.66 -4.33 24.31
N HIS A 112 -1.70 -3.14 23.72
CA HIS A 112 -0.77 -2.74 22.68
C HIS A 112 0.10 -1.60 23.20
N VAL A 113 1.40 -1.82 23.31
CA VAL A 113 2.36 -0.84 23.81
C VAL A 113 3.75 -1.15 23.25
N GLY A 114 4.54 -0.12 22.92
CA GLY A 114 5.82 -0.33 22.23
C GLY A 114 5.64 -1.12 20.93
N ASP A 115 4.53 -0.85 20.25
CA ASP A 115 4.11 -1.45 18.98
C ASP A 115 4.01 -2.97 18.99
N THR A 116 3.73 -3.54 20.15
CA THR A 116 3.63 -4.97 20.36
C THR A 116 2.34 -5.32 21.08
N TRP A 117 1.68 -6.39 20.64
CA TRP A 117 0.49 -6.93 21.29
C TRP A 117 0.84 -7.93 22.38
N TYR A 118 0.17 -7.79 23.52
CA TYR A 118 0.28 -8.70 24.65
C TYR A 118 -1.10 -9.20 25.09
N GLN A 119 -1.16 -10.46 25.47
CA GLN A 119 -2.26 -10.97 26.28
C GLN A 119 -2.12 -10.40 27.68
N ALA A 120 -3.23 -9.99 28.28
CA ALA A 120 -3.20 -9.31 29.56
C ALA A 120 -4.31 -9.80 30.49
N GLN A 121 -4.01 -9.82 31.79
CA GLN A 121 -4.95 -10.14 32.86
C GLN A 121 -5.03 -8.98 33.84
N PRO A 122 -6.25 -8.53 34.23
CA PRO A 122 -6.39 -7.49 35.23
C PRO A 122 -5.91 -8.01 36.60
N THR A 123 -5.26 -7.15 37.36
CA THR A 123 -4.74 -7.38 38.71
C THR A 123 -5.13 -6.19 39.58
N GLY A 124 -6.35 -6.21 40.11
CA GLY A 124 -6.96 -5.01 40.71
C GLY A 124 -7.20 -3.95 39.63
N LYS A 125 -6.63 -2.76 39.81
CA LYS A 125 -6.64 -1.70 38.78
C LYS A 125 -5.52 -1.87 37.74
N ASP A 126 -4.48 -2.64 38.07
CA ASP A 126 -3.29 -2.80 37.25
C ASP A 126 -3.44 -4.00 36.30
N TRP A 127 -2.47 -4.22 35.42
CA TRP A 127 -2.50 -5.27 34.41
C TRP A 127 -1.23 -6.09 34.42
N THR A 128 -1.38 -7.40 34.29
CA THR A 128 -0.27 -8.34 34.12
C THR A 128 -0.24 -8.82 32.67
N LEU A 129 0.85 -8.60 31.97
CA LEU A 129 1.09 -9.07 30.60
C LEU A 129 1.66 -10.48 30.66
N THR A 130 0.96 -11.44 30.05
CA THR A 130 1.27 -12.88 30.17
C THR A 130 2.05 -13.45 29.00
N GLY A 131 2.21 -12.68 27.91
CA GLY A 131 2.93 -13.10 26.71
C GLY A 131 2.43 -12.37 25.45
N PRO A 132 3.07 -12.58 24.29
CA PRO A 132 2.65 -11.98 23.02
C PRO A 132 1.26 -12.46 22.60
N PHE A 133 0.50 -11.59 21.93
CA PHE A 133 -0.81 -11.95 21.38
C PHE A 133 -0.76 -12.03 19.85
N ASN A 134 -0.33 -13.19 19.35
CA ASN A 134 -0.08 -13.39 17.91
C ASN A 134 -1.31 -13.18 17.03
N ALA A 135 -2.51 -13.58 17.48
CA ALA A 135 -3.73 -13.37 16.70
C ALA A 135 -4.07 -11.88 16.53
N ALA A 136 -3.85 -11.05 17.56
CA ALA A 136 -4.00 -9.60 17.44
C ALA A 136 -2.85 -8.96 16.63
N THR A 137 -1.65 -9.56 16.67
CA THR A 137 -0.52 -9.13 15.83
C THR A 137 -0.81 -9.33 14.34
N ALA A 138 -1.32 -10.50 13.95
CA ALA A 138 -1.80 -10.75 12.59
C ALA A 138 -2.99 -9.85 12.20
N SER A 139 -3.82 -9.46 13.20
CA SER A 139 -4.89 -8.50 12.97
C SER A 139 -4.37 -7.11 12.64
N PHE A 140 -3.41 -6.60 13.41
CA PHE A 140 -2.88 -5.25 13.32
C PHE A 140 -1.39 -5.27 13.71
N PRO A 141 -0.46 -5.25 12.74
CA PRO A 141 0.97 -5.28 13.02
C PRO A 141 1.63 -3.89 13.13
N GLY A 142 0.87 -2.82 12.90
CA GLY A 142 1.35 -1.44 12.84
C GLY A 142 1.70 -0.83 14.20
N THR A 143 1.99 0.48 14.20
CA THR A 143 2.40 1.20 15.41
C THR A 143 1.22 1.51 16.34
N THR A 144 1.52 1.76 17.61
CA THR A 144 0.53 2.09 18.64
C THR A 144 -0.19 3.41 18.35
N PRO A 145 0.47 4.50 17.88
CA PRO A 145 -0.23 5.67 17.36
C PRO A 145 -1.19 5.35 16.23
N SER A 146 -0.80 4.47 15.29
CA SER A 146 -1.65 4.08 14.18
C SER A 146 -2.84 3.24 14.60
N LEU A 147 -2.67 2.36 15.60
CA LEU A 147 -3.77 1.62 16.22
C LEU A 147 -4.81 2.58 16.79
N ILE A 148 -4.38 3.64 17.47
CA ILE A 148 -5.28 4.66 17.99
C ILE A 148 -6.06 5.33 16.85
N ARG A 149 -5.42 5.68 15.72
CA ARG A 149 -6.10 6.21 14.54
C ARG A 149 -7.13 5.22 13.97
N ALA A 150 -6.78 3.94 13.86
CA ALA A 150 -7.67 2.89 13.39
C ALA A 150 -8.90 2.72 14.31
N LEU A 151 -8.69 2.72 15.63
CA LEU A 151 -9.78 2.65 16.61
C LEU A 151 -10.71 3.86 16.53
N MET A 152 -10.17 5.04 16.22
CA MET A 152 -10.97 6.25 16.00
C MET A 152 -11.85 6.17 14.76
N LYS A 153 -11.37 5.56 13.67
CA LYS A 153 -12.20 5.24 12.49
C LYS A 153 -13.34 4.28 12.87
N ILE A 154 -13.06 3.21 13.61
CA ILE A 154 -14.09 2.26 14.08
C ILE A 154 -15.14 2.98 14.93
N ARG A 155 -14.70 3.83 15.88
CA ARG A 155 -15.59 4.63 16.73
C ARG A 155 -16.48 5.57 15.89
N ALA A 156 -15.96 6.11 14.79
CA ALA A 156 -16.72 6.92 13.85
C ALA A 156 -17.64 6.10 12.91
N GLY A 157 -17.69 4.77 13.06
CA GLY A 157 -18.49 3.88 12.21
C GLY A 157 -17.86 3.58 10.85
N GLN A 158 -16.58 3.90 10.67
CA GLN A 158 -15.83 3.67 9.44
C GLN A 158 -15.07 2.35 9.50
N ALA A 159 -14.87 1.71 8.35
CA ALA A 159 -13.96 0.59 8.23
C ALA A 159 -12.52 1.09 8.43
N PRO A 160 -11.75 0.53 9.38
CA PRO A 160 -10.39 1.00 9.62
C PRO A 160 -9.41 0.44 8.59
N MET A 161 -9.65 -0.78 8.11
CA MET A 161 -8.74 -1.56 7.30
C MET A 161 -9.48 -2.54 6.39
N VAL A 162 -8.81 -2.99 5.33
CA VAL A 162 -9.23 -4.14 4.53
C VAL A 162 -8.89 -5.43 5.28
N ASP A 163 -9.89 -6.27 5.51
CA ASP A 163 -9.74 -7.51 6.29
C ASP A 163 -9.73 -8.78 5.43
N ALA A 164 -10.12 -8.69 4.17
CA ALA A 164 -10.11 -9.80 3.23
C ALA A 164 -10.04 -9.34 1.77
N VAL A 165 -9.34 -10.11 0.93
CA VAL A 165 -9.31 -9.97 -0.52
C VAL A 165 -9.41 -11.33 -1.20
N MET A 166 -10.02 -11.38 -2.38
CA MET A 166 -10.07 -12.62 -3.16
C MET A 166 -8.69 -12.93 -3.76
N HIS A 167 -8.33 -14.22 -3.82
CA HIS A 167 -7.24 -14.71 -4.66
C HIS A 167 -7.52 -14.33 -6.11
N HIS A 168 -6.56 -13.66 -6.75
CA HIS A 168 -6.82 -12.88 -7.95
C HIS A 168 -7.06 -13.71 -9.21
N THR A 169 -8.04 -13.25 -10.00
CA THR A 169 -8.11 -13.41 -11.45
C THR A 169 -8.33 -12.01 -12.03
N TRP A 170 -7.51 -11.62 -13.02
CA TRP A 170 -7.77 -10.41 -13.82
C TRP A 170 -9.12 -10.52 -14.51
N ALA A 171 -9.80 -9.39 -14.71
CA ALA A 171 -11.11 -9.40 -15.35
C ALA A 171 -10.99 -9.76 -16.83
N GLU A 172 -10.22 -8.97 -17.58
CA GLU A 172 -9.98 -9.14 -19.01
C GLU A 172 -8.56 -8.70 -19.40
N ASP A 173 -8.07 -9.21 -20.53
CA ASP A 173 -6.73 -8.98 -21.04
C ASP A 173 -6.78 -8.48 -22.48
N PHE A 174 -6.19 -7.31 -22.73
CA PHE A 174 -6.19 -6.67 -24.05
C PHE A 174 -4.78 -6.46 -24.56
N THR A 175 -4.56 -6.77 -25.84
CA THR A 175 -3.38 -6.27 -26.56
C THR A 175 -3.75 -4.93 -27.15
N LEU A 176 -3.15 -3.84 -26.65
CA LEU A 176 -3.47 -2.49 -27.09
C LEU A 176 -2.77 -2.13 -28.40
N GLN A 177 -1.43 -2.15 -28.39
CA GLN A 177 -0.60 -1.82 -29.55
C GLN A 177 0.85 -2.25 -29.35
N THR A 178 1.64 -2.24 -30.43
CA THR A 178 3.09 -2.36 -30.35
C THR A 178 3.70 -0.97 -30.57
N LEU A 179 4.52 -0.55 -29.61
CA LEU A 179 5.31 0.67 -29.65
C LEU A 179 6.73 0.35 -30.11
N ASP A 180 7.30 1.18 -30.99
CA ASP A 180 8.71 1.03 -31.40
C ASP A 180 9.66 1.63 -30.35
N VAL A 181 9.69 1.01 -29.17
CA VAL A 181 10.41 1.50 -27.98
C VAL A 181 10.98 0.37 -27.16
N LYS A 182 12.03 0.68 -26.39
CA LYS A 182 12.56 -0.17 -25.32
C LYS A 182 12.64 0.65 -24.04
N ALA A 183 11.61 0.52 -23.20
CA ALA A 183 11.46 1.31 -21.98
C ALA A 183 12.02 0.59 -20.74
N VAL A 184 12.43 1.39 -19.76
CA VAL A 184 12.84 0.94 -18.42
C VAL A 184 11.93 1.49 -17.31
N ALA A 185 11.13 2.51 -17.63
CA ALA A 185 10.09 3.04 -16.76
C ALA A 185 8.91 3.55 -17.60
N MET A 186 7.72 3.47 -17.02
CA MET A 186 6.47 3.92 -17.59
C MET A 186 5.66 4.54 -16.45
N ALA A 187 5.03 5.68 -16.73
CA ALA A 187 4.03 6.27 -15.86
C ALA A 187 2.90 6.82 -16.72
N SER A 188 1.73 6.98 -16.11
CA SER A 188 0.57 7.53 -16.76
C SER A 188 -0.16 8.56 -15.91
N ALA A 189 -0.80 9.51 -16.58
CA ALA A 189 -1.68 10.51 -15.99
C ALA A 189 -2.59 11.07 -17.10
N ASP A 190 -3.71 11.67 -16.75
CA ASP A 190 -4.50 12.50 -17.67
C ASP A 190 -3.82 13.88 -17.79
N VAL A 191 -2.94 14.06 -18.78
CA VAL A 191 -2.08 15.25 -18.89
C VAL A 191 -2.82 16.43 -19.49
N ASP A 192 -3.84 16.18 -20.32
CA ASP A 192 -4.59 17.23 -20.99
C ASP A 192 -6.05 17.41 -20.53
N GLY A 193 -6.48 16.64 -19.53
CA GLY A 193 -7.78 16.76 -18.89
C GLY A 193 -8.92 16.13 -19.69
N ASP A 194 -8.62 15.26 -20.66
CA ASP A 194 -9.62 14.61 -21.50
C ASP A 194 -10.20 13.31 -20.90
N ARG A 195 -9.78 12.97 -19.67
CA ARG A 195 -10.14 11.78 -18.90
C ARG A 195 -9.67 10.49 -19.55
N LYS A 196 -8.54 10.52 -20.25
CA LYS A 196 -7.84 9.34 -20.73
C LYS A 196 -6.41 9.38 -20.23
N ALA A 197 -5.90 8.23 -19.81
CA ALA A 197 -4.50 8.12 -19.47
C ALA A 197 -3.61 8.44 -20.69
N ASP A 198 -2.63 9.31 -20.49
CA ASP A 198 -1.46 9.51 -21.34
C ASP A 198 -0.26 8.77 -20.75
N LEU A 199 0.77 8.49 -21.55
CA LEU A 199 1.99 7.81 -21.09
C LEU A 199 3.23 8.68 -21.23
N VAL A 200 4.09 8.60 -20.22
CA VAL A 200 5.50 8.98 -20.34
C VAL A 200 6.35 7.73 -20.18
N LEU A 201 7.21 7.47 -21.18
CA LEU A 201 8.17 6.38 -21.17
C LEU A 201 9.58 6.91 -21.04
N VAL A 202 10.37 6.26 -20.19
CA VAL A 202 11.83 6.43 -20.15
C VAL A 202 12.45 5.25 -20.87
N LEU A 203 13.21 5.52 -21.93
CA LEU A 203 13.85 4.49 -22.73
C LEU A 203 15.19 4.04 -22.13
N THR A 204 15.69 2.89 -22.58
CA THR A 204 16.98 2.31 -22.15
C THR A 204 18.19 3.24 -22.39
N ASP A 205 18.10 4.17 -23.34
CA ASP A 205 19.12 5.21 -23.61
C ASP A 205 18.88 6.53 -22.83
N GLY A 206 17.93 6.50 -21.88
CA GLY A 206 17.48 7.62 -21.07
C GLY A 206 16.64 8.66 -21.81
N SER A 207 16.34 8.48 -23.11
CA SER A 207 15.42 9.38 -23.82
C SER A 207 13.99 9.23 -23.31
N VAL A 208 13.24 10.33 -23.36
CA VAL A 208 11.84 10.35 -22.95
C VAL A 208 10.93 10.34 -24.18
N ARG A 209 9.84 9.60 -24.09
CA ARG A 209 8.72 9.62 -25.05
C ARG A 209 7.43 9.97 -24.33
N PHE A 210 6.60 10.76 -25.00
CA PHE A 210 5.26 11.10 -24.54
C PHE A 210 4.24 10.57 -25.54
N TYR A 211 3.32 9.75 -25.07
CA TYR A 211 2.24 9.22 -25.87
C TYR A 211 0.90 9.72 -25.35
N LYS A 212 0.17 10.40 -26.22
CA LYS A 212 -1.18 10.87 -25.91
C LYS A 212 -2.20 9.75 -26.03
N GLY A 213 -3.05 9.61 -25.03
CA GLY A 213 -4.24 8.76 -24.98
C GLY A 213 -5.32 9.23 -25.96
N THR A 214 -5.90 8.30 -26.70
CA THR A 214 -6.89 8.56 -27.75
C THR A 214 -8.12 7.65 -27.63
N GLY A 215 -8.07 6.61 -26.78
CA GLY A 215 -9.18 5.69 -26.50
C GLY A 215 -8.85 4.20 -26.73
N PRO A 216 -9.79 3.27 -26.46
CA PRO A 216 -9.48 1.89 -26.08
C PRO A 216 -8.87 0.95 -27.14
N CYS A 217 -8.89 1.27 -28.45
CA CYS A 217 -8.49 0.28 -29.49
C CYS A 217 -7.05 0.40 -30.01
N LYS A 218 -6.44 1.59 -29.94
CA LYS A 218 -5.00 1.88 -30.18
C LYS A 218 -4.70 3.20 -29.48
N PRO A 219 -4.67 3.21 -28.14
CA PRO A 219 -4.84 4.44 -27.39
C PRO A 219 -3.71 5.44 -27.59
N PHE A 220 -2.53 5.07 -28.06
CA PHE A 220 -1.36 5.90 -27.83
C PHE A 220 -0.75 6.43 -29.14
N LEU A 221 -0.81 7.75 -29.29
CA LEU A 221 -0.16 8.50 -30.37
C LEU A 221 1.14 9.15 -29.85
N ASP A 222 2.26 8.94 -30.54
CA ASP A 222 3.52 9.61 -30.18
C ASP A 222 3.37 11.13 -30.40
N ALA A 223 3.37 11.87 -29.29
CA ALA A 223 3.26 13.32 -29.27
C ALA A 223 4.56 13.97 -28.73
N THR A 224 5.67 13.23 -28.69
CA THR A 224 6.94 13.67 -28.11
C THR A 224 7.42 15.00 -28.70
N ALA A 225 7.36 15.15 -30.03
CA ALA A 225 7.83 16.36 -30.72
C ALA A 225 7.09 17.64 -30.31
N GLY A 226 5.79 17.54 -30.01
CA GLY A 226 4.95 18.68 -29.60
C GLY A 226 4.83 18.86 -28.09
N SER A 227 5.26 17.87 -27.29
CA SER A 227 5.08 17.86 -25.84
C SER A 227 6.01 18.78 -25.06
N GLY A 228 7.07 19.33 -25.68
CA GLY A 228 8.16 20.01 -24.97
C GLY A 228 9.17 19.07 -24.30
N LEU A 229 8.96 17.74 -24.38
CA LEU A 229 9.87 16.72 -23.84
C LEU A 229 10.86 16.17 -24.89
N ALA A 230 10.84 16.68 -26.12
CA ALA A 230 11.81 16.30 -27.14
C ALA A 230 13.24 16.59 -26.67
N GLY A 231 14.06 15.53 -26.58
CA GLY A 231 15.44 15.63 -26.07
C GLY A 231 15.58 15.61 -24.54
N ALA A 232 14.47 15.55 -23.79
CA ALA A 232 14.52 15.35 -22.35
C ALA A 232 15.18 14.00 -22.01
N LYS A 233 15.84 13.97 -20.85
CA LYS A 233 16.53 12.79 -20.33
C LYS A 233 16.03 12.47 -18.91
N ALA A 234 15.91 11.18 -18.62
CA ALA A 234 15.40 10.71 -17.34
C ALA A 234 15.95 9.33 -17.00
N ASN A 235 15.92 8.99 -15.71
CA ASN A 235 16.07 7.62 -15.22
C ASN A 235 14.74 7.07 -14.67
N ARG A 236 13.91 7.95 -14.12
CA ARG A 236 12.61 7.69 -13.51
C ARG A 236 11.65 8.81 -13.85
N VAL A 237 10.38 8.57 -13.58
CA VAL A 237 9.29 9.48 -13.91
C VAL A 237 8.27 9.47 -12.77
N ALA A 238 7.80 10.65 -12.37
CA ALA A 238 6.66 10.81 -11.47
C ALA A 238 5.81 12.01 -11.89
N PHE A 239 4.50 11.93 -11.60
CA PHE A 239 3.53 13.00 -11.84
C PHE A 239 2.97 13.53 -10.51
N ALA A 240 2.69 14.84 -10.47
CA ALA A 240 1.78 15.47 -9.51
C ALA A 240 1.46 16.89 -9.98
N ASP A 241 0.33 17.46 -9.57
CA ASP A 241 0.07 18.89 -9.71
C ASP A 241 0.84 19.65 -8.62
N VAL A 242 2.04 20.14 -8.93
CA VAL A 242 2.93 20.75 -7.92
C VAL A 242 2.64 22.23 -7.69
N ASN A 243 1.90 22.86 -8.60
CA ASN A 243 1.57 24.29 -8.58
C ASN A 243 0.08 24.57 -8.31
N ALA A 244 -0.72 23.52 -8.12
CA ALA A 244 -2.16 23.54 -7.86
C ALA A 244 -2.99 24.18 -9.00
N ASP A 245 -2.57 24.00 -10.25
CA ASP A 245 -3.25 24.55 -11.43
C ASP A 245 -4.25 23.57 -12.09
N GLY A 246 -4.38 22.37 -11.53
CA GLY A 246 -5.26 21.30 -11.97
C GLY A 246 -4.67 20.43 -13.08
N ARG A 247 -3.41 20.63 -13.47
CA ARG A 247 -2.72 19.81 -14.47
C ARG A 247 -1.54 19.06 -13.82
N PRO A 248 -1.32 17.79 -14.18
CA PRO A 248 -0.19 17.06 -13.64
C PRO A 248 1.12 17.56 -14.26
N ASP A 249 2.05 17.96 -13.39
CA ASP A 249 3.45 18.27 -13.70
C ASP A 249 4.31 16.99 -13.65
N LEU A 250 5.55 17.08 -14.12
CA LEU A 250 6.40 15.92 -14.36
C LEU A 250 7.79 16.07 -13.73
N LEU A 251 8.17 15.11 -12.88
CA LEU A 251 9.56 14.97 -12.43
C LEU A 251 10.28 13.92 -13.27
N LEU A 252 11.29 14.38 -14.01
CA LEU A 252 12.27 13.56 -14.74
C LEU A 252 13.64 13.73 -14.07
N ASN A 253 14.71 14.01 -14.83
CA ASN A 253 15.96 14.50 -14.24
C ASN A 253 15.86 15.94 -13.70
N GLN A 254 14.78 16.64 -14.03
CA GLN A 254 14.40 17.95 -13.49
C GLN A 254 12.87 18.03 -13.48
N LEU A 255 12.32 19.02 -12.79
CA LEU A 255 10.88 19.28 -12.78
C LEU A 255 10.46 20.02 -14.05
N TYR A 256 9.39 19.56 -14.68
CA TYR A 256 8.71 20.19 -15.80
C TYR A 256 7.28 20.54 -15.41
N LEU A 257 6.86 21.77 -15.67
CA LEU A 257 5.49 22.22 -15.45
C LEU A 257 4.64 22.00 -16.70
N ASN A 258 3.41 21.56 -16.50
CA ASN A 258 2.42 21.43 -17.56
C ASN A 258 1.72 22.77 -17.81
N THR A 259 2.05 23.39 -18.94
CA THR A 259 1.55 24.72 -19.32
C THR A 259 0.18 24.69 -20.01
N GLY A 260 -0.40 23.49 -20.21
CA GLY A 260 -1.58 23.28 -21.07
C GLY A 260 -1.29 23.27 -22.57
N LEU A 261 -0.09 23.71 -22.99
CA LEU A 261 0.42 23.61 -24.37
C LEU A 261 1.54 22.56 -24.51
N GLY A 262 1.92 21.93 -23.39
CA GLY A 262 3.07 21.05 -23.26
C GLY A 262 3.85 21.33 -21.98
N PHE A 263 4.96 20.62 -21.82
CA PHE A 263 5.84 20.69 -20.65
C PHE A 263 6.96 21.72 -20.85
N ALA A 264 7.22 22.52 -19.81
CA ALA A 264 8.33 23.47 -19.78
C ALA A 264 9.19 23.25 -18.51
N PRO A 265 10.53 23.38 -18.58
CA PRO A 265 11.38 23.25 -17.39
C PRO A 265 11.00 24.27 -16.30
N SER A 266 10.90 23.78 -15.06
CA SER A 266 10.65 24.60 -13.88
C SER A 266 11.92 25.32 -13.40
N ARG A 267 11.73 26.34 -12.57
CA ARG A 267 12.80 27.04 -11.81
C ARG A 267 13.07 26.43 -10.44
N ALA A 268 12.46 25.27 -10.12
CA ALA A 268 12.64 24.58 -8.85
C ALA A 268 14.10 24.23 -8.52
N GLY A 269 14.99 24.16 -9.52
CA GLY A 269 16.43 23.91 -9.31
C GLY A 269 16.77 22.47 -8.92
N ILE A 270 15.84 21.52 -9.15
CA ILE A 270 16.08 20.09 -8.98
C ILE A 270 16.86 19.58 -10.20
N ASP A 271 18.04 19.02 -9.97
CA ASP A 271 18.87 18.37 -10.99
C ASP A 271 19.32 16.99 -10.50
N LEU A 272 18.83 15.94 -11.18
CA LEU A 272 19.14 14.54 -10.87
C LEU A 272 20.14 13.95 -11.88
N LYS A 273 20.69 14.75 -12.78
CA LYS A 273 21.63 14.28 -13.80
C LYS A 273 22.87 13.66 -13.16
N GLY A 274 23.16 12.42 -13.57
CA GLY A 274 24.32 11.67 -13.08
C GLY A 274 24.13 11.04 -11.69
N LEU A 275 22.97 11.21 -11.07
CA LEU A 275 22.61 10.46 -9.86
C LEU A 275 22.16 9.04 -10.23
N ASP A 276 22.53 8.08 -9.39
CA ASP A 276 22.07 6.69 -9.49
C ASP A 276 20.70 6.54 -8.83
N VAL A 277 19.68 7.08 -9.49
CA VAL A 277 18.30 7.18 -9.01
C VAL A 277 17.61 5.82 -9.10
N LEU A 278 17.15 5.32 -7.95
CA LEU A 278 16.37 4.10 -7.83
C LEU A 278 14.87 4.36 -8.00
N ASP A 279 14.37 5.45 -7.43
CA ASP A 279 12.97 5.86 -7.53
C ASP A 279 12.77 7.38 -7.29
N VAL A 280 11.67 7.94 -7.80
CA VAL A 280 11.26 9.34 -7.58
C VAL A 280 9.75 9.42 -7.32
N ALA A 281 9.34 10.38 -6.51
CA ALA A 281 7.93 10.70 -6.30
C ALA A 281 7.71 12.20 -6.13
N LEU A 282 6.51 12.65 -6.49
CA LEU A 282 5.99 13.97 -6.16
C LEU A 282 4.81 13.81 -5.19
N MET A 283 5.02 14.09 -3.91
CA MET A 283 4.00 13.95 -2.86
C MET A 283 4.37 14.75 -1.61
N ASP A 284 3.38 15.11 -0.82
CA ASP A 284 3.58 15.89 0.41
C ASP A 284 4.38 15.10 1.45
N ALA A 285 5.64 15.48 1.67
CA ALA A 285 6.55 14.80 2.57
C ALA A 285 6.57 15.43 3.97
N ASN A 286 6.08 16.66 4.10
CA ASN A 286 6.17 17.46 5.33
C ASN A 286 4.79 17.83 5.93
N ASN A 287 3.70 17.34 5.36
CA ASN A 287 2.31 17.62 5.69
C ASN A 287 1.88 19.10 5.50
N ASP A 288 2.49 19.83 4.56
CA ASP A 288 2.09 21.21 4.22
C ASP A 288 1.04 21.30 3.10
N ARG A 289 0.61 20.15 2.58
CA ARG A 289 -0.35 19.95 1.48
C ARG A 289 0.15 20.38 0.11
N LYS A 290 1.46 20.47 -0.09
CA LYS A 290 2.06 20.67 -1.41
C LYS A 290 2.90 19.44 -1.75
N PRO A 291 2.83 18.93 -3.00
CA PRO A 291 3.72 17.85 -3.39
C PRO A 291 5.18 18.31 -3.36
N ASP A 292 6.00 17.60 -2.59
CA ASP A 292 7.45 17.72 -2.53
C ASP A 292 8.11 16.70 -3.49
N ALA A 293 9.36 16.93 -3.88
CA ALA A 293 10.11 15.99 -4.71
C ALA A 293 10.96 15.09 -3.85
N ILE A 294 10.63 13.79 -3.85
CA ILE A 294 11.35 12.77 -3.10
C ILE A 294 12.18 11.95 -4.09
N VAL A 295 13.48 11.84 -3.84
CA VAL A 295 14.40 11.09 -4.68
C VAL A 295 15.14 10.08 -3.84
N LEU A 296 15.09 8.83 -4.27
CA LEU A 296 15.79 7.74 -3.65
C LEU A 296 16.90 7.24 -4.57
N ALA A 297 18.14 7.25 -4.09
CA ALA A 297 19.27 6.67 -4.79
C ALA A 297 19.43 5.17 -4.46
N SER A 298 20.08 4.42 -5.36
CA SER A 298 20.31 2.97 -5.26
C SER A 298 21.01 2.52 -3.96
N ARG A 299 21.81 3.41 -3.36
CA ARG A 299 22.54 3.19 -2.10
C ARG A 299 21.78 3.66 -0.86
N GLY A 300 20.49 3.97 -0.99
CA GLY A 300 19.61 4.35 0.11
C GLY A 300 19.70 5.80 0.53
N SER A 301 20.35 6.67 -0.27
CA SER A 301 20.29 8.11 -0.05
C SER A 301 18.90 8.61 -0.42
N LEU A 302 18.14 9.04 0.57
CA LEU A 302 16.85 9.68 0.43
C LEU A 302 17.04 11.19 0.53
N THR A 303 16.61 11.91 -0.49
CA THR A 303 16.67 13.37 -0.54
C THR A 303 15.29 13.90 -0.85
N VAL A 304 14.88 14.95 -0.13
CA VAL A 304 13.61 15.62 -0.35
C VAL A 304 13.90 17.08 -0.71
N TRP A 305 13.30 17.57 -1.79
CA TRP A 305 13.22 19.00 -2.10
C TRP A 305 11.82 19.47 -1.74
N LEU A 306 11.75 20.42 -0.81
CA LEU A 306 10.48 20.92 -0.30
C LEU A 306 9.91 21.95 -1.26
N ASN A 307 8.62 21.84 -1.56
CA ASN A 307 7.92 22.78 -2.42
C ASN A 307 7.50 24.03 -1.62
N PRO A 308 8.14 25.20 -1.83
CA PRO A 308 7.75 26.41 -1.11
C PRO A 308 6.40 26.97 -1.57
N GLY A 309 5.93 26.57 -2.75
CA GLY A 309 4.86 27.21 -3.52
C GLY A 309 5.39 28.32 -4.44
N GLY A 310 4.66 28.58 -5.53
CA GLY A 310 5.04 29.56 -6.56
C GLY A 310 6.29 29.17 -7.35
N ASP A 311 6.95 30.14 -7.99
CA ASP A 311 8.05 29.92 -8.94
C ASP A 311 9.46 29.90 -8.30
N ALA A 312 9.54 29.73 -6.98
CA ALA A 312 10.82 29.74 -6.25
C ALA A 312 11.61 28.43 -6.42
N ALA A 313 12.92 28.50 -6.19
CA ALA A 313 13.75 27.30 -6.09
C ALA A 313 13.35 26.48 -4.85
N TRP A 314 13.34 25.16 -4.99
CA TRP A 314 12.92 24.24 -3.93
C TRP A 314 14.11 23.96 -3.00
N PRO A 315 14.04 24.34 -1.71
CA PRO A 315 15.10 24.02 -0.77
C PRO A 315 15.17 22.51 -0.52
N GLN A 316 16.39 21.99 -0.47
CA GLN A 316 16.65 20.61 -0.12
C GLN A 316 16.57 20.41 1.40
N ASP A 317 15.78 19.46 1.87
CA ASP A 317 15.82 18.96 3.25
C ASP A 317 17.10 18.12 3.49
N ALA A 318 17.43 17.87 4.75
CA ALA A 318 18.55 17.01 5.12
C ALA A 318 18.44 15.63 4.45
N SER A 319 19.47 15.26 3.70
CA SER A 319 19.56 13.91 3.11
C SER A 319 19.74 12.86 4.20
N ARG A 320 19.05 11.73 4.04
CA ARG A 320 19.06 10.62 5.00
C ARG A 320 19.51 9.35 4.29
N THR A 321 20.16 8.46 5.02
CA THR A 321 20.54 7.13 4.50
C THR A 321 19.63 6.09 5.12
N LEU A 322 18.75 5.49 4.32
CA LEU A 322 17.75 4.51 4.77
C LEU A 322 18.37 3.14 5.05
N TRP A 323 19.37 2.72 4.27
CA TRP A 323 20.09 1.47 4.49
C TRP A 323 21.59 1.61 4.21
N ARG A 324 22.40 0.79 4.89
CA ARG A 324 23.84 0.67 4.64
C ARG A 324 24.15 -0.81 4.38
N GLY A 325 24.58 -1.13 3.17
CA GLY A 325 24.80 -2.52 2.76
C GLY A 325 23.50 -3.33 2.66
N GLY A 326 23.60 -4.65 2.85
CA GLY A 326 22.51 -5.61 2.65
C GLY A 326 22.54 -6.25 1.25
N ASP A 327 21.61 -7.18 1.05
CA ASP A 327 21.45 -7.88 -0.22
C ASP A 327 21.03 -6.92 -1.35
N LYS A 328 21.22 -7.39 -2.59
CA LYS A 328 20.97 -6.61 -3.80
C LYS A 328 19.55 -6.03 -3.77
N VAL A 329 19.46 -4.70 -3.77
CA VAL A 329 18.21 -3.98 -4.01
C VAL A 329 17.83 -4.15 -5.47
N LEU A 330 16.59 -4.59 -5.70
CA LEU A 330 16.05 -4.89 -7.02
C LEU A 330 15.19 -3.73 -7.54
N ALA A 331 14.37 -3.15 -6.65
CA ALA A 331 13.53 -2.00 -6.93
C ALA A 331 13.12 -1.33 -5.61
N ALA A 332 12.57 -0.12 -5.71
CA ALA A 332 11.90 0.54 -4.60
C ALA A 332 10.75 1.41 -5.14
N HIS A 333 9.79 1.70 -4.26
CA HIS A 333 8.64 2.56 -4.56
C HIS A 333 8.43 3.52 -3.39
N VAL A 334 8.47 4.82 -3.65
CA VAL A 334 8.08 5.88 -2.71
C VAL A 334 6.57 6.09 -2.83
N GLY A 335 5.87 6.13 -1.70
CA GLY A 335 4.41 6.22 -1.71
C GLY A 335 3.81 6.20 -0.30
N ASP A 336 2.48 6.31 -0.22
CA ASP A 336 1.78 6.10 1.05
C ASP A 336 1.67 4.59 1.37
N TRP A 337 2.77 4.04 1.85
CA TRP A 337 2.85 2.69 2.43
C TRP A 337 2.64 2.70 3.94
N GLY A 338 2.31 3.88 4.46
CA GLY A 338 2.64 4.31 5.79
C GLY A 338 1.55 4.07 6.80
N ASP A 339 1.89 4.39 8.03
CA ASP A 339 0.92 4.38 9.11
C ASP A 339 0.80 5.74 9.79
N ASP A 340 1.61 6.73 9.43
CA ASP A 340 1.75 8.05 10.06
C ASP A 340 1.34 9.25 9.19
N ASN A 341 0.70 9.00 8.05
CA ASN A 341 0.31 9.98 7.02
C ASN A 341 1.49 10.68 6.31
N THR A 342 2.71 10.17 6.44
CA THR A 342 3.84 10.59 5.62
C THR A 342 4.17 9.53 4.57
N PRO A 343 4.80 9.94 3.45
CA PRO A 343 5.38 9.01 2.50
C PRO A 343 6.30 8.00 3.17
N HIS A 344 6.42 6.85 2.56
CA HIS A 344 7.31 5.77 2.95
C HIS A 344 8.03 5.24 1.71
N VAL A 345 9.05 4.42 1.94
CA VAL A 345 9.79 3.75 0.87
C VAL A 345 9.64 2.24 1.03
N MET A 346 8.97 1.59 0.09
CA MET A 346 8.95 0.14 -0.02
C MET A 346 10.16 -0.33 -0.82
N VAL A 347 11.09 -1.06 -0.19
CA VAL A 347 12.32 -1.57 -0.83
C VAL A 347 12.22 -3.06 -1.05
N ILE A 348 12.43 -3.49 -2.30
CA ILE A 348 12.43 -4.88 -2.73
C ILE A 348 13.89 -5.34 -2.87
N ARG A 349 14.25 -6.39 -2.15
CA ARG A 349 15.58 -7.02 -2.19
C ARG A 349 15.49 -8.45 -2.69
N ALA A 350 16.63 -9.01 -3.06
CA ALA A 350 16.70 -10.40 -3.46
C ALA A 350 16.21 -11.38 -2.40
N ASP A 351 16.22 -11.02 -1.11
CA ASP A 351 15.90 -11.86 0.06
C ASP A 351 14.60 -11.46 0.78
N GLY A 352 13.98 -10.34 0.43
CA GLY A 352 12.78 -9.87 1.12
C GLY A 352 12.35 -8.45 0.77
N LEU A 353 11.41 -7.94 1.56
CA LEU A 353 10.91 -6.56 1.47
C LEU A 353 11.12 -5.83 2.79
N THR A 354 11.35 -4.52 2.70
CA THR A 354 11.44 -3.65 3.87
C THR A 354 10.81 -2.32 3.54
N ARG A 355 9.88 -1.87 4.38
CA ARG A 355 9.35 -0.51 4.33
C ARG A 355 10.21 0.39 5.23
N TYR A 356 10.60 1.55 4.74
CA TYR A 356 11.25 2.60 5.53
C TYR A 356 10.32 3.80 5.67
N SER A 357 10.25 4.40 6.86
CA SER A 357 9.71 5.76 7.01
C SER A 357 10.67 6.79 6.43
N MET A 358 10.22 8.03 6.22
CA MET A 358 11.10 9.14 5.81
C MET A 358 12.22 9.41 6.82
N ALA A 359 12.03 9.03 8.09
CA ALA A 359 13.04 9.13 9.14
C ALA A 359 14.05 7.95 9.15
N GLY A 360 13.82 6.90 8.35
CA GLY A 360 14.70 5.74 8.25
C GLY A 360 14.34 4.57 9.17
N GLU A 361 13.16 4.59 9.78
CA GLU A 361 12.68 3.47 10.59
C GLU A 361 12.26 2.31 9.69
N ALA A 362 12.84 1.12 9.90
CA ALA A 362 12.58 -0.05 9.08
C ALA A 362 11.45 -0.91 9.65
N ALA A 363 10.55 -1.36 8.77
CA ALA A 363 9.56 -2.38 9.02
C ALA A 363 9.81 -3.56 8.06
N ASP A 364 10.14 -4.71 8.61
CA ASP A 364 10.32 -5.96 7.88
C ASP A 364 8.98 -6.63 7.54
N TYR A 365 9.04 -7.79 6.88
CA TYR A 365 7.85 -8.56 6.53
C TYR A 365 6.93 -8.87 7.72
N ALA A 366 7.49 -9.16 8.89
CA ALA A 366 6.70 -9.47 10.08
C ALA A 366 5.96 -8.22 10.59
N ARG A 367 6.59 -7.05 10.53
CA ARG A 367 5.96 -5.76 10.84
C ARG A 367 4.92 -5.33 9.82
N LEU A 368 5.03 -5.77 8.56
CA LEU A 368 4.05 -5.46 7.52
C LEU A 368 2.82 -6.36 7.60
N THR A 369 2.98 -7.64 7.95
CA THR A 369 1.91 -8.65 7.83
C THR A 369 1.40 -9.20 9.17
N GLY A 370 2.14 -8.98 10.26
CA GLY A 370 1.85 -9.57 11.57
C GLY A 370 2.07 -11.08 11.63
N SER A 371 2.69 -11.65 10.60
CA SER A 371 3.08 -13.04 10.53
C SER A 371 4.59 -13.12 10.38
N ASP A 372 5.22 -13.99 11.15
CA ASP A 372 6.56 -14.39 10.80
C ASP A 372 6.49 -15.14 9.46
N GLN A 373 7.53 -14.98 8.65
CA GLN A 373 7.76 -15.74 7.41
C GLN A 373 7.47 -17.28 7.48
N PRO A 374 7.61 -18.00 8.63
CA PRO A 374 7.45 -19.44 8.76
C PRO A 374 6.11 -20.05 8.33
N THR A 375 5.00 -19.32 8.24
CA THR A 375 3.74 -19.91 7.77
C THR A 375 3.85 -20.43 6.32
N TYR A 376 4.87 -19.98 5.57
CA TYR A 376 5.18 -20.45 4.20
C TYR A 376 6.51 -21.24 4.09
N ARG A 377 7.20 -21.54 5.21
CA ARG A 377 8.48 -22.28 5.22
C ARG A 377 8.39 -23.73 4.72
N ASN A 378 7.21 -24.36 4.78
CA ASN A 378 7.03 -25.72 4.26
C ASN A 378 7.04 -25.80 2.73
N LYS A 379 7.30 -24.67 2.03
CA LYS A 379 7.71 -24.68 0.63
C LYS A 379 9.12 -24.07 0.53
N PRO A 380 10.17 -24.85 0.20
CA PRO A 380 11.58 -24.42 0.23
C PRO A 380 12.01 -23.47 -0.91
N ARG A 381 11.14 -22.59 -1.43
CA ARG A 381 11.41 -21.78 -2.64
C ARG A 381 11.13 -20.27 -2.53
N PHE A 382 10.68 -19.79 -1.38
CA PHE A 382 9.86 -18.57 -1.36
C PHE A 382 10.55 -17.22 -1.32
N PHE A 383 11.89 -17.12 -1.29
CA PHE A 383 12.50 -15.80 -1.13
C PHE A 383 13.77 -15.43 -1.90
N PRO A 384 14.47 -16.25 -2.72
CA PRO A 384 15.34 -15.62 -3.70
C PRO A 384 14.46 -15.04 -4.82
N MET A 385 14.19 -13.74 -4.79
CA MET A 385 13.70 -12.93 -5.92
C MET A 385 14.82 -12.71 -6.97
N ASN A 386 15.73 -13.68 -7.10
CA ASN A 386 16.85 -13.66 -8.03
C ASN A 386 16.39 -13.62 -9.50
N ASP A 387 15.13 -13.95 -9.76
CA ASP A 387 14.48 -13.88 -11.05
C ASP A 387 13.46 -12.74 -11.18
N PHE A 388 13.61 -11.68 -10.38
CA PHE A 388 12.86 -10.43 -10.52
C PHE A 388 12.88 -9.89 -11.95
N LEU A 389 11.73 -9.41 -12.41
CA LEU A 389 11.53 -8.76 -13.70
C LEU A 389 11.11 -7.29 -13.52
N ALA A 390 10.01 -7.07 -12.80
CA ALA A 390 9.44 -5.76 -12.60
C ALA A 390 8.63 -5.72 -11.30
N SER A 391 8.30 -4.52 -10.86
CA SER A 391 7.36 -4.29 -9.77
C SER A 391 6.60 -3.00 -10.00
N VAL A 392 5.42 -2.91 -9.43
CA VAL A 392 4.54 -1.75 -9.57
C VAL A 392 3.80 -1.50 -8.27
N ALA A 393 3.78 -0.24 -7.86
CA ALA A 393 2.90 0.28 -6.83
C ALA A 393 1.60 0.76 -7.48
N TRP A 394 0.46 0.40 -6.90
CA TRP A 394 -0.85 0.77 -7.42
C TRP A 394 -1.92 0.64 -6.34
N ASP A 395 -3.00 1.39 -6.45
CA ASP A 395 -4.22 1.16 -5.66
C ASP A 395 -5.13 0.24 -6.49
N ARG A 396 -5.08 -1.05 -6.16
CA ARG A 396 -5.78 -2.09 -6.91
C ARG A 396 -7.25 -2.21 -6.53
N ASN A 397 -7.60 -1.79 -5.33
CA ASN A 397 -8.92 -2.00 -4.76
C ASN A 397 -9.85 -0.78 -4.91
N GLY A 398 -9.47 0.15 -5.81
CA GLY A 398 -10.38 1.14 -6.39
C GLY A 398 -10.52 2.39 -5.55
N GLY A 399 -9.43 2.90 -4.98
CA GLY A 399 -9.41 4.20 -4.31
C GLY A 399 -9.58 4.11 -2.81
N ASP A 400 -9.18 3.00 -2.16
CA ASP A 400 -9.10 2.98 -0.70
C ASP A 400 -7.96 3.89 -0.16
N GLY A 401 -7.11 4.38 -1.08
CA GLY A 401 -6.02 5.31 -0.84
C GLY A 401 -4.76 4.64 -0.31
N ASN A 402 -4.75 3.32 -0.14
CA ASN A 402 -3.59 2.54 0.30
C ASN A 402 -2.90 1.92 -0.90
N LEU A 403 -1.58 2.04 -0.96
CA LEU A 403 -0.82 1.40 -2.03
C LEU A 403 -0.70 -0.11 -1.82
N ASP A 404 -0.92 -0.84 -2.90
CA ASP A 404 -0.59 -2.25 -3.10
C ASP A 404 0.71 -2.37 -3.89
N LEU A 405 1.34 -3.53 -3.80
CA LEU A 405 2.56 -3.84 -4.53
C LEU A 405 2.42 -5.17 -5.26
N LEU A 406 2.66 -5.16 -6.57
CA LEU A 406 2.89 -6.38 -7.35
C LEU A 406 4.37 -6.48 -7.70
N VAL A 407 4.95 -7.65 -7.46
CA VAL A 407 6.31 -8.04 -7.87
C VAL A 407 6.23 -9.22 -8.81
N VAL A 408 6.83 -9.06 -9.99
CA VAL A 408 6.80 -10.03 -11.08
C VAL A 408 8.14 -10.72 -11.20
N THR A 409 8.12 -12.04 -11.32
CA THR A 409 9.31 -12.88 -11.48
C THR A 409 9.26 -13.66 -12.79
N ARG A 410 10.41 -14.10 -13.31
CA ARG A 410 10.48 -14.94 -14.53
C ARG A 410 9.73 -16.26 -14.39
N ARG A 411 9.64 -16.79 -13.16
CA ARG A 411 8.86 -18.00 -12.88
C ARG A 411 7.35 -17.76 -12.92
N GLY A 412 6.88 -16.51 -12.98
CA GLY A 412 5.48 -16.12 -13.18
C GLY A 412 4.56 -16.40 -12.00
N GLY A 413 3.25 -16.40 -12.25
CA GLY A 413 2.17 -16.37 -11.24
C GLY A 413 2.40 -17.07 -9.90
N PRO A 414 2.80 -18.35 -9.85
CA PRO A 414 3.06 -19.05 -8.57
C PRO A 414 4.27 -18.53 -7.76
N ASN A 415 5.00 -17.55 -8.27
CA ASN A 415 6.21 -16.97 -7.69
C ASN A 415 6.18 -15.43 -7.76
N ASN A 416 5.10 -14.85 -8.32
CA ASN A 416 4.86 -13.42 -8.21
C ASN A 416 4.36 -13.14 -6.78
N LEU A 417 4.75 -11.99 -6.27
CA LEU A 417 4.42 -11.56 -4.92
C LEU A 417 3.49 -10.37 -5.01
N GLU A 418 2.44 -10.41 -4.20
CA GLU A 418 1.48 -9.32 -4.10
C GLU A 418 1.24 -8.98 -2.63
N LEU A 419 1.45 -7.71 -2.31
CA LEU A 419 1.08 -7.13 -1.03
C LEU A 419 -0.12 -6.23 -1.25
N VAL A 420 -1.20 -6.50 -0.53
CA VAL A 420 -2.37 -5.64 -0.54
C VAL A 420 -2.37 -4.76 0.69
N GLY A 421 -2.31 -3.45 0.50
CA GLY A 421 -2.44 -2.44 1.54
C GLY A 421 -3.78 -2.59 2.24
N ARG A 422 -3.74 -2.85 3.55
CA ARG A 422 -4.94 -2.88 4.40
C ARG A 422 -5.24 -1.52 5.00
N GLY A 423 -4.33 -0.56 4.84
CA GLY A 423 -4.30 0.69 5.58
C GLY A 423 -3.55 0.59 6.90
N HIS A 424 -3.17 1.76 7.43
CA HIS A 424 -2.42 1.87 8.68
C HIS A 424 -1.08 1.09 8.67
N GLY A 425 -0.44 0.99 7.51
CA GLY A 425 0.85 0.31 7.31
C GLY A 425 0.80 -1.22 7.39
N ALA A 426 -0.40 -1.81 7.42
CA ALA A 426 -0.59 -3.25 7.44
C ALA A 426 -0.89 -3.79 6.04
N PHE A 427 -0.47 -5.03 5.76
CA PHE A 427 -0.60 -5.65 4.45
C PHE A 427 -1.16 -7.08 4.54
N LEU A 428 -1.96 -7.47 3.54
CA LEU A 428 -2.21 -8.88 3.21
C LEU A 428 -1.15 -9.35 2.22
N PHE A 429 -0.81 -10.63 2.29
CA PHE A 429 0.23 -11.21 1.46
C PHE A 429 -0.32 -12.33 0.58
N ASN A 430 -0.01 -12.28 -0.71
CA ASN A 430 -0.37 -13.29 -1.70
C ASN A 430 0.87 -13.72 -2.50
N THR A 431 1.02 -15.03 -2.71
CA THR A 431 2.11 -15.63 -3.48
C THR A 431 1.70 -16.16 -4.85
N GLU A 432 0.47 -15.88 -5.27
CA GLU A 432 -0.10 -16.36 -6.53
C GLU A 432 -0.58 -15.21 -7.40
N GLY A 433 0.13 -14.08 -7.38
CA GLY A 433 -0.16 -12.91 -8.20
C GLY A 433 0.01 -13.22 -9.69
N LYS A 434 -0.98 -13.84 -10.33
CA LYS A 434 -0.89 -14.19 -11.76
C LYS A 434 -0.66 -12.92 -12.56
N LEU A 435 0.22 -12.96 -13.55
CA LEU A 435 0.37 -11.89 -14.54
C LEU A 435 0.73 -12.57 -15.86
N ASP A 436 -0.31 -13.02 -16.56
CA ASP A 436 -0.18 -13.65 -17.86
C ASP A 436 -0.68 -12.69 -18.95
N VAL A 437 -0.17 -12.75 -20.16
CA VAL A 437 -0.61 -11.95 -21.30
C VAL A 437 -0.93 -12.85 -22.50
N PRO A 438 -1.75 -12.38 -23.47
CA PRO A 438 -1.99 -13.11 -24.70
C PRO A 438 -0.68 -13.43 -25.45
N GLY A 439 -0.49 -14.71 -25.77
CA GLY A 439 0.58 -15.16 -26.66
C GLY A 439 0.21 -15.03 -28.13
N ARG A 440 1.21 -15.08 -29.02
CA ARG A 440 1.01 -15.01 -30.49
C ARG A 440 0.11 -16.11 -31.06
N ASN A 441 -0.05 -17.22 -30.33
CA ASN A 441 -0.90 -18.35 -30.68
C ASN A 441 -2.30 -18.28 -30.04
N GLY A 442 -2.68 -17.15 -29.44
CA GLY A 442 -3.93 -16.96 -28.72
C GLY A 442 -4.00 -17.63 -27.35
N LYS A 443 -2.95 -18.35 -26.92
CA LYS A 443 -2.87 -18.91 -25.56
C LYS A 443 -2.20 -17.92 -24.62
N MET A 444 -2.70 -17.86 -23.39
CA MET A 444 -2.06 -17.10 -22.33
C MET A 444 -0.67 -17.63 -22.04
N ARG A 445 0.27 -16.72 -21.81
CA ARG A 445 1.63 -17.00 -21.38
C ARG A 445 2.02 -16.04 -20.26
N ARG A 446 3.08 -16.36 -19.53
CA ARG A 446 3.64 -15.45 -18.53
C ARG A 446 4.05 -14.13 -19.20
N ALA A 447 3.72 -13.03 -18.57
CA ALA A 447 4.22 -11.72 -18.95
C ALA A 447 5.74 -11.65 -18.69
N SER A 448 6.46 -10.96 -19.56
CA SER A 448 7.85 -10.58 -19.33
C SER A 448 7.98 -9.05 -19.42
N PRO A 449 7.44 -8.32 -18.44
CA PRO A 449 7.38 -6.87 -18.50
C PRO A 449 8.77 -6.23 -18.48
N ALA A 450 8.98 -5.26 -19.36
CA ALA A 450 10.06 -4.29 -19.27
C ALA A 450 9.66 -3.10 -18.38
N ALA A 451 8.38 -2.72 -18.40
CA ALA A 451 7.80 -1.71 -17.52
C ALA A 451 6.33 -2.02 -17.21
N LEU A 452 5.86 -1.49 -16.09
CA LEU A 452 4.48 -1.59 -15.60
C LEU A 452 4.02 -0.21 -15.15
N ALA A 453 2.75 0.12 -15.33
CA ALA A 453 2.16 1.34 -14.77
C ALA A 453 0.66 1.16 -14.50
N PRO A 454 0.14 1.64 -13.37
CA PRO A 454 -1.30 1.80 -13.17
C PRO A 454 -1.82 2.95 -14.03
N ALA A 455 -2.93 2.76 -14.74
CA ALA A 455 -3.53 3.78 -15.60
C ALA A 455 -5.07 3.72 -15.52
N ASP A 456 -5.73 4.86 -15.38
CA ASP A 456 -7.19 4.95 -15.51
C ASP A 456 -7.53 5.01 -17.00
N MET A 457 -7.68 3.84 -17.63
CA MET A 457 -7.91 3.73 -19.07
C MET A 457 -9.34 4.05 -19.44
N TYR A 458 -10.26 3.96 -18.47
CA TYR A 458 -11.70 4.15 -18.65
C TYR A 458 -12.22 5.50 -18.15
N GLY A 459 -11.40 6.27 -17.43
CA GLY A 459 -11.77 7.56 -16.83
C GLY A 459 -12.78 7.40 -15.69
N ASP A 460 -12.76 6.27 -14.99
CA ASP A 460 -13.70 5.92 -13.92
C ASP A 460 -13.11 6.04 -12.50
N GLY A 461 -11.83 6.43 -12.42
CA GLY A 461 -11.07 6.58 -11.18
C GLY A 461 -10.42 5.29 -10.68
N SER A 462 -10.68 4.15 -11.32
CA SER A 462 -9.98 2.89 -11.06
C SER A 462 -8.77 2.78 -11.98
N HIS A 463 -7.70 2.18 -11.48
CA HIS A 463 -6.53 1.92 -12.31
C HIS A 463 -6.53 0.49 -12.86
N GLU A 464 -6.39 0.37 -14.17
CA GLU A 464 -5.96 -0.85 -14.85
C GLU A 464 -4.44 -0.97 -14.78
N MET A 465 -3.93 -2.17 -15.07
CA MET A 465 -2.49 -2.40 -15.18
C MET A 465 -2.06 -2.39 -16.64
N LEU A 466 -1.20 -1.44 -17.00
CA LEU A 466 -0.49 -1.46 -18.26
C LEU A 466 0.79 -2.29 -18.16
N VAL A 467 0.98 -3.20 -19.10
CA VAL A 467 2.13 -4.11 -19.17
C VAL A 467 2.85 -3.88 -20.49
N LEU A 468 4.02 -3.24 -20.44
CA LEU A 468 4.88 -3.03 -21.61
C LEU A 468 5.98 -4.09 -21.62
N GLU A 469 6.01 -4.92 -22.66
CA GLU A 469 7.05 -5.94 -22.83
C GLU A 469 8.30 -5.41 -23.54
N GLU A 470 9.39 -6.18 -23.46
CA GLU A 470 10.69 -5.84 -24.09
C GLU A 470 10.62 -5.67 -25.62
N ASP A 471 9.64 -6.29 -26.28
CA ASP A 471 9.40 -6.16 -27.72
C ASP A 471 8.51 -4.96 -28.09
N GLY A 472 8.15 -4.14 -27.09
CA GLY A 472 7.31 -2.95 -27.26
C GLY A 472 5.81 -3.23 -27.29
N THR A 473 5.38 -4.48 -27.16
CA THR A 473 3.95 -4.80 -27.06
C THR A 473 3.39 -4.31 -25.74
N LEU A 474 2.35 -3.49 -25.82
CA LEU A 474 1.62 -2.94 -24.69
C LEU A 474 0.31 -3.69 -24.51
N PHE A 475 0.12 -4.23 -23.31
CA PHE A 475 -1.11 -4.86 -22.87
C PHE A 475 -1.79 -4.03 -21.79
N GLN A 476 -3.10 -4.18 -21.69
CA GLN A 476 -3.90 -3.74 -20.56
C GLN A 476 -4.45 -4.97 -19.85
N LYS A 477 -4.40 -4.95 -18.52
CA LYS A 477 -5.06 -5.95 -17.69
C LYS A 477 -6.04 -5.24 -16.78
N ASP A 478 -7.30 -5.64 -16.90
CA ASP A 478 -8.35 -5.00 -16.15
C ASP A 478 -8.34 -5.46 -14.71
N SER A 479 -8.41 -4.47 -13.82
CA SER A 479 -8.54 -4.70 -12.40
C SER A 479 -9.83 -5.48 -12.15
N PRO A 480 -9.81 -6.55 -11.34
CA PRO A 480 -11.03 -7.25 -11.01
C PRO A 480 -11.95 -6.31 -10.24
N VAL A 481 -13.21 -6.20 -10.69
CA VAL A 481 -14.24 -5.42 -10.01
C VAL A 481 -14.43 -5.97 -8.59
N TYR A 482 -13.81 -5.33 -7.60
CA TYR A 482 -14.03 -5.68 -6.19
C TYR A 482 -15.24 -4.95 -5.65
N VAL A 483 -16.40 -5.63 -5.69
CA VAL A 483 -17.49 -5.26 -4.79
C VAL A 483 -17.21 -5.90 -3.44
N VAL A 484 -16.40 -5.26 -2.59
CA VAL A 484 -16.26 -5.67 -1.18
C VAL A 484 -16.71 -4.53 -0.26
N GLY A 485 -18.03 -4.49 -0.04
CA GLY A 485 -18.67 -4.15 1.24
C GLY A 485 -18.48 -2.74 1.83
N SER A 486 -19.57 -1.98 1.85
CA SER A 486 -19.90 -1.10 2.99
C SER A 486 -21.42 -0.95 3.09
N PRO A 487 -22.04 -0.80 4.29
CA PRO A 487 -21.51 -0.83 5.65
C PRO A 487 -22.11 -1.99 6.48
N ILE A 488 -21.66 -2.09 7.73
CA ILE A 488 -22.29 -2.85 8.82
C ILE A 488 -23.81 -2.72 8.72
N HIS A 489 -24.50 -3.78 8.30
CA HIS A 489 -25.95 -3.87 8.48
C HIS A 489 -26.20 -3.80 9.99
N ARG A 490 -26.67 -2.65 10.46
CA ARG A 490 -27.57 -2.61 11.61
C ARG A 490 -28.79 -3.41 11.17
N SER A 491 -28.84 -4.69 11.50
CA SER A 491 -30.13 -5.37 11.63
C SER A 491 -30.87 -4.63 12.73
N LYS A 492 -31.74 -3.70 12.35
CA LYS A 492 -32.78 -3.21 13.25
C LYS A 492 -33.64 -4.43 13.56
N ALA A 493 -33.59 -4.87 14.82
CA ALA A 493 -34.67 -5.60 15.41
C ALA A 493 -35.92 -4.71 15.34
N ASN A 494 -36.98 -5.22 14.74
CA ASN A 494 -38.35 -5.04 15.21
C ASN A 494 -38.92 -6.44 15.39
#